data_AF-A0A398BXD9-F1
#
_entry.id   AF-A0A398BXD9-F1
#
_cell.length_a   1.000
_cell.length_b   1.000
_cell.length_c   1.000
_cell.angle_alpha   90.00
_cell.angle_beta   90.00
_cell.angle_gamma   90.00
#
_symmetry.space_group_name_H-M   'P 1'
#
loop_
_entity.id
_entity.type
_entity.pdbx_description
1 polymer ?
#
loop_
_entity_poly.entity_id
_entity_poly.type
_entity_poly.pdbx_seq_one_letter_code
_entity_poly.pdbx_strand_id
1 'polypeptide(L)'
;MERDDVALKRVNLIGVGVAIGFGAMLYFGYREYENRSGTAWLASCETAFLDRIISPATYKRRDAKLYQFAMTPEEYMAGFAPRPGAMGHETRQWDQRREEWKANPPNPINWQWVVEFDAQNLHGAVIRGDFTCDSVTATGYPPRRIDPSDAKVDGLDNHEWLMQEARRAGLLVD
;
A
#
# COMPACT_ATOMS: atom_id res chain seq x y z
N MET A 1 -6.38 -30.48 -55.54
CA MET A 1 -6.93 -30.16 -54.21
C MET A 1 -5.83 -30.30 -53.16
N GLU A 2 -4.74 -29.53 -53.25
CA GLU A 2 -3.59 -29.66 -52.34
C GLU A 2 -3.04 -28.29 -51.86
N ARG A 3 -3.48 -27.19 -52.49
CA ARG A 3 -3.07 -25.83 -52.09
C ARG A 3 -3.85 -25.25 -50.90
N ASP A 4 -5.07 -25.73 -50.65
CA ASP A 4 -5.97 -25.13 -49.65
C ASP A 4 -5.62 -25.58 -48.21
N ASP A 5 -5.09 -26.80 -48.04
CA ASP A 5 -4.69 -27.34 -46.72
C ASP A 5 -3.48 -26.64 -46.11
N VAL A 6 -2.56 -26.15 -46.95
CA VAL A 6 -1.37 -25.43 -46.49
C VAL A 6 -1.73 -24.03 -46.00
N ALA A 7 -2.72 -23.38 -46.63
CA ALA A 7 -3.22 -22.08 -46.21
C ALA A 7 -3.95 -22.16 -44.86
N LEU A 8 -4.82 -23.16 -44.67
CA LEU A 8 -5.58 -23.33 -43.44
C LEU A 8 -4.68 -23.65 -42.23
N LYS A 9 -3.65 -24.49 -42.42
CA LYS A 9 -2.65 -24.79 -41.36
C LYS A 9 -1.83 -23.58 -40.95
N ARG A 10 -1.47 -22.70 -41.90
CA ARG A 10 -0.72 -21.47 -41.61
C ARG A 10 -1.56 -20.44 -40.87
N VAL A 11 -2.84 -20.31 -41.19
CA VAL A 11 -3.76 -19.39 -40.48
C VAL A 11 -3.98 -19.83 -39.03
N ASN A 12 -4.13 -21.13 -38.77
CA ASN A 12 -4.25 -21.64 -37.40
C ASN A 12 -2.97 -21.46 -36.56
N LEU A 13 -1.79 -21.64 -37.16
CA LEU A 13 -0.51 -21.41 -36.49
C LEU A 13 -0.28 -19.93 -36.14
N ILE A 14 -0.67 -19.01 -37.03
CA ILE A 14 -0.60 -17.56 -36.77
C ILE A 14 -1.60 -17.16 -35.68
N GLY A 15 -2.83 -17.68 -35.71
CA GLY A 15 -3.84 -17.40 -34.69
C GLY A 15 -3.43 -17.84 -33.28
N VAL A 16 -2.83 -19.03 -33.15
CA VAL A 16 -2.31 -19.52 -31.86
C VAL A 16 -1.11 -18.69 -31.39
N GLY A 17 -0.20 -18.30 -32.30
CA GLY A 17 0.94 -17.43 -31.97
C GLY A 17 0.52 -16.06 -31.45
N VAL A 18 -0.51 -15.45 -32.04
CA VAL A 18 -1.06 -14.15 -31.58
C VAL A 18 -1.73 -14.29 -30.22
N ALA A 19 -2.50 -15.35 -29.96
CA ALA A 19 -3.14 -15.57 -28.67
C ALA A 19 -2.12 -15.78 -27.53
N ILE A 20 -1.06 -16.55 -27.77
CA ILE A 20 0.01 -16.76 -26.79
C ILE A 20 0.78 -15.45 -26.55
N GLY A 21 1.10 -14.71 -27.62
CA GLY A 21 1.78 -13.41 -27.51
C GLY A 21 0.97 -12.40 -26.71
N PHE A 22 -0.34 -12.30 -26.94
CA PHE A 22 -1.21 -11.39 -26.20
C PHE A 22 -1.39 -11.82 -24.74
N GLY A 23 -1.53 -13.12 -24.48
CA GLY A 23 -1.59 -13.66 -23.12
C GLY A 23 -0.31 -13.41 -22.31
N ALA A 24 0.86 -13.60 -22.94
CA ALA A 24 2.14 -13.27 -22.31
C ALA A 24 2.26 -11.76 -22.05
N MET A 25 1.85 -10.91 -23.00
CA MET A 25 1.89 -9.46 -22.85
C MET A 25 0.99 -8.97 -21.70
N LEU A 26 -0.21 -9.54 -21.54
CA LEU A 26 -1.10 -9.26 -20.40
C LEU A 26 -0.49 -9.75 -19.08
N TYR A 27 0.10 -10.95 -19.06
CA TYR A 27 0.72 -11.50 -17.86
C TYR A 27 1.95 -10.68 -17.41
N PHE A 28 2.86 -10.35 -18.34
CA PHE A 28 4.01 -9.51 -18.05
C PHE A 28 3.60 -8.07 -17.72
N GLY A 29 2.57 -7.52 -18.39
CA GLY A 29 2.00 -6.22 -18.07
C GLY A 29 1.40 -6.18 -16.66
N TYR A 30 0.70 -7.23 -16.24
CA TYR A 30 0.17 -7.38 -14.88
C TYR A 30 1.29 -7.49 -13.84
N ARG A 31 2.30 -8.35 -14.07
CA ARG A 31 3.47 -8.51 -13.20
C ARG A 31 4.31 -7.24 -13.09
N GLU A 32 4.51 -6.53 -14.19
CA GLU A 32 5.25 -5.27 -14.22
C GLU A 32 4.46 -4.16 -13.51
N TYR A 33 3.14 -4.14 -13.69
CA TYR A 33 2.26 -3.22 -12.98
C TYR A 33 2.31 -3.48 -11.46
N GLU A 34 2.20 -4.73 -11.02
CA GLU A 34 2.29 -5.14 -9.60
C GLU A 34 3.66 -4.79 -8.99
N ASN A 35 4.74 -5.00 -9.74
CA ASN A 35 6.10 -4.62 -9.34
C ASN A 35 6.31 -3.09 -9.29
N ARG A 36 5.68 -2.32 -10.19
CA ARG A 36 5.82 -0.84 -10.22
C ARG A 36 4.88 -0.12 -9.27
N SER A 37 3.67 -0.61 -9.04
CA SER A 37 2.71 0.00 -8.11
C SER A 37 3.12 -0.23 -6.66
N GLY A 38 3.68 -1.41 -6.32
CA GLY A 38 4.19 -1.68 -4.98
C GLY A 38 5.41 -0.82 -4.61
N THR A 39 6.26 -0.49 -5.58
CA THR A 39 7.51 0.24 -5.34
C THR A 39 7.32 1.73 -5.06
N ALA A 40 6.34 2.40 -5.68
CA ALA A 40 6.05 3.81 -5.39
C ALA A 40 5.37 4.01 -4.04
N TRP A 41 4.49 3.10 -3.63
CA TRP A 41 3.97 3.08 -2.26
C TRP A 41 5.08 2.82 -1.25
N LEU A 42 5.89 1.78 -1.45
CA LEU A 42 7.02 1.47 -0.57
C LEU A 42 7.98 2.67 -0.43
N ALA A 43 8.32 3.35 -1.52
CA ALA A 43 9.16 4.55 -1.47
C ALA A 43 8.54 5.68 -0.64
N SER A 44 7.21 5.82 -0.66
CA SER A 44 6.50 6.82 0.15
C SER A 44 6.54 6.45 1.64
N CYS A 45 6.40 5.16 1.96
CA CYS A 45 6.60 4.64 3.32
C CYS A 45 8.03 4.86 3.82
N GLU A 46 9.03 4.57 2.99
CA GLU A 46 10.43 4.81 3.33
C GLU A 46 10.70 6.30 3.56
N THR A 47 10.11 7.18 2.75
CA THR A 47 10.22 8.64 2.97
C THR A 47 9.67 9.03 4.34
N ALA A 48 8.47 8.57 4.69
CA ALA A 48 7.86 8.84 6.00
C ALA A 48 8.66 8.23 7.16
N PHE A 49 9.26 7.04 6.98
CA PHE A 49 10.11 6.41 7.98
C PHE A 49 11.44 7.16 8.16
N LEU A 50 12.05 7.64 7.08
CA LEU A 50 13.30 8.40 7.11
C LEU A 50 13.17 9.68 7.94
N ASP A 51 11.99 10.32 7.93
CA ASP A 51 11.71 11.49 8.76
C ASP A 51 11.70 11.18 10.27
N ARG A 52 11.55 9.91 10.65
CA ARG A 52 11.43 9.45 12.05
C ARG A 52 12.74 8.92 12.63
N ILE A 53 13.71 8.58 11.79
CA ILE A 53 15.00 8.05 12.24
C ILE A 53 16.05 9.14 12.40
N ILE A 54 16.96 8.91 13.35
CA ILE A 54 18.01 9.87 13.71
C ILE A 54 19.00 10.12 12.55
N SER A 55 19.35 9.07 11.79
CA SER A 55 20.40 9.13 10.77
C SER A 55 19.87 8.69 9.40
N PRO A 56 19.04 9.51 8.72
CA PRO A 56 18.40 9.13 7.46
C PRO A 56 19.40 8.74 6.37
N ALA A 57 20.54 9.44 6.29
CA ALA A 57 21.58 9.20 5.30
C ALA A 57 22.25 7.81 5.40
N THR A 58 22.09 7.14 6.54
CA THR A 58 22.71 5.82 6.81
C THR A 58 21.74 4.67 6.60
N TYR A 59 20.47 4.97 6.29
CA TYR A 59 19.45 3.98 6.02
C TYR A 59 19.82 3.14 4.81
N LYS A 60 19.66 1.83 4.98
CA LYS A 60 19.76 0.86 3.89
C LYS A 60 18.68 -0.20 4.06
N ARG A 61 17.74 -0.24 3.12
CA ARG A 61 16.81 -1.38 2.99
C ARG A 61 17.58 -2.66 2.71
N ARG A 62 17.26 -3.70 3.46
CA ARG A 62 17.76 -5.08 3.25
C ARG A 62 16.75 -5.93 2.51
N ASP A 63 15.49 -5.88 2.95
CA ASP A 63 14.40 -6.65 2.37
C ASP A 63 13.09 -5.88 2.52
N ALA A 64 12.10 -6.19 1.69
CA ALA A 64 10.76 -5.69 1.83
C ALA A 64 9.77 -6.75 1.36
N LYS A 65 8.82 -7.09 2.21
CA LYS A 65 7.79 -8.09 1.95
C LYS A 65 6.42 -7.44 2.07
N LEU A 66 5.57 -7.71 1.08
CA LEU A 66 4.19 -7.26 1.09
C LEU A 66 3.28 -8.37 1.57
N TYR A 67 2.50 -8.09 2.60
CA TYR A 67 1.49 -8.96 3.15
C TYR A 67 0.10 -8.39 2.89
N GLN A 68 -0.87 -9.29 2.79
CA GLN A 68 -2.28 -8.97 2.66
C GLN A 68 -3.04 -9.59 3.82
N PHE A 69 -3.89 -8.80 4.45
CA PHE A 69 -4.76 -9.23 5.55
C PHE A 69 -6.19 -8.89 5.18
N ALA A 70 -7.07 -9.89 5.27
CA ALA A 70 -8.50 -9.65 5.17
C ALA A 70 -8.92 -8.76 6.35
N MET A 71 -9.68 -7.71 6.06
CA MET A 71 -10.22 -6.80 7.06
C MET A 71 -11.73 -6.89 7.03
N THR A 72 -12.37 -6.83 8.20
CA THR A 72 -13.84 -6.77 8.25
C THR A 72 -14.32 -5.38 7.84
N PRO A 73 -15.51 -5.24 7.24
CA PRO A 73 -16.10 -3.93 6.96
C PRO A 73 -16.19 -3.03 8.21
N GLU A 74 -16.43 -3.62 9.39
CA GLU A 74 -16.50 -2.92 10.66
C GLU A 74 -15.14 -2.34 11.09
N GLU A 75 -14.06 -3.12 10.98
CA GLU A 75 -12.68 -2.65 11.25
C GLU A 75 -12.27 -1.54 10.28
N TYR A 76 -12.60 -1.71 8.99
CA TYR A 76 -12.36 -0.70 7.98
C TYR A 76 -13.08 0.61 8.33
N MET A 77 -14.35 0.53 8.74
CA MET A 77 -15.12 1.70 9.16
C MET A 77 -14.56 2.36 10.42
N ALA A 78 -14.10 1.60 11.41
CA ALA A 78 -13.53 2.18 12.63
C ALA A 78 -12.36 3.14 12.32
N GLY A 79 -11.56 2.85 11.28
CA GLY A 79 -10.44 3.69 10.86
C GLY A 79 -10.81 5.02 10.21
N PHE A 80 -12.04 5.19 9.74
CA PHE A 80 -12.53 6.43 9.10
C PHE A 80 -13.57 7.16 9.97
N ALA A 81 -13.82 6.67 11.17
CA ALA A 81 -14.76 7.31 12.08
C ALA A 81 -14.35 8.78 12.31
N PRO A 82 -15.30 9.73 12.24
CA PRO A 82 -15.00 11.13 12.43
C PRO A 82 -14.36 11.35 13.81
N ARG A 83 -13.34 12.22 13.86
CA ARG A 83 -12.64 12.53 15.11
C ARG A 83 -13.62 13.13 16.14
N PRO A 84 -13.39 12.93 17.44
CA PRO A 84 -14.17 13.60 18.47
C PRO A 84 -14.14 15.12 18.25
N GLY A 85 -15.31 15.74 18.06
CA GLY A 85 -15.44 17.17 17.75
C GLY A 85 -15.68 17.53 16.28
N ALA A 86 -15.75 16.55 15.37
CA ALA A 86 -16.12 16.76 13.97
C ALA A 86 -17.52 17.40 13.83
N MET A 87 -17.63 18.51 13.07
CA MET A 87 -18.89 19.23 12.86
C MET A 87 -19.73 18.64 11.72
N GLY A 88 -21.04 18.93 11.75
CA GLY A 88 -22.14 18.23 11.06
C GLY A 88 -22.01 17.82 9.58
N HIS A 89 -21.06 18.36 8.82
CA HIS A 89 -20.79 17.92 7.44
C HIS A 89 -19.98 16.63 7.38
N GLU A 90 -18.95 16.47 8.21
CA GLU A 90 -18.11 15.26 8.24
C GLU A 90 -18.90 14.07 8.77
N THR A 91 -19.70 14.29 9.81
CA THR A 91 -20.62 13.30 10.37
C THR A 91 -21.71 12.89 9.38
N ARG A 92 -22.27 13.82 8.59
CA ARG A 92 -23.25 13.48 7.55
C ARG A 92 -22.64 12.66 6.41
N GLN A 93 -21.44 13.00 5.95
CA GLN A 93 -20.74 12.20 4.94
C GLN A 93 -20.37 10.81 5.45
N TRP A 94 -20.00 10.71 6.73
CA TRP A 94 -19.74 9.46 7.40
C TRP A 94 -20.99 8.58 7.45
N ASP A 95 -22.13 9.14 7.83
CA ASP A 95 -23.40 8.41 7.91
C ASP A 95 -23.89 7.96 6.52
N GLN A 96 -23.76 8.81 5.50
CA GLN A 96 -24.06 8.42 4.11
C GLN A 96 -23.18 7.26 3.62
N ARG A 97 -21.87 7.33 3.84
CA ARG A 97 -20.96 6.22 3.50
C ARG A 97 -21.30 4.94 4.27
N ARG A 98 -21.68 5.07 5.54
CA ARG A 98 -22.10 3.93 6.36
C ARG A 98 -23.36 3.27 5.81
N GLU A 99 -24.33 4.06 5.34
CA GLU A 99 -25.56 3.55 4.71
C GLU A 99 -25.27 2.88 3.36
N GLU A 100 -24.44 3.49 2.52
CA GLU A 100 -23.99 2.91 1.25
C GLU A 100 -23.28 1.56 1.46
N TRP A 101 -22.43 1.46 2.48
CA TRP A 101 -21.68 0.24 2.76
C TRP A 101 -22.52 -0.84 3.44
N LYS A 102 -23.61 -0.49 4.13
CA LYS A 102 -24.60 -1.50 4.57
C LYS A 102 -25.30 -2.15 3.39
N ALA A 103 -25.59 -1.36 2.34
CA ALA A 103 -26.24 -1.87 1.14
C ALA A 103 -25.26 -2.65 0.24
N ASN A 104 -24.00 -2.21 0.17
CA ASN A 104 -22.94 -2.84 -0.60
C ASN A 104 -21.64 -2.89 0.22
N PRO A 105 -21.42 -3.92 1.05
CA PRO A 105 -20.26 -3.97 1.92
C PRO A 105 -18.98 -4.03 1.08
N PRO A 106 -18.00 -3.15 1.34
CA PRO A 106 -16.70 -3.28 0.71
C PRO A 106 -16.05 -4.59 1.15
N ASN A 107 -15.10 -5.09 0.36
CA ASN A 107 -14.21 -6.17 0.77
C ASN A 107 -12.82 -5.56 1.04
N PRO A 108 -12.64 -4.88 2.19
CA PRO A 108 -11.41 -4.15 2.45
C PRO A 108 -10.25 -5.12 2.68
N ILE A 109 -9.12 -4.79 2.09
CA ILE A 109 -7.86 -5.50 2.29
C ILE A 109 -6.90 -4.53 2.96
N ASN A 110 -6.34 -4.95 4.09
CA ASN A 110 -5.19 -4.27 4.68
C ASN A 110 -3.92 -4.81 4.02
N TRP A 111 -3.20 -3.93 3.35
CA TRP A 111 -1.90 -4.21 2.79
C TRP A 111 -0.84 -3.72 3.74
N GLN A 112 0.16 -4.55 4.03
CA GLN A 112 1.25 -4.19 4.93
C GLN A 112 2.59 -4.51 4.30
N TRP A 113 3.44 -3.50 4.14
CA TRP A 113 4.86 -3.72 3.93
C TRP A 113 5.54 -3.99 5.26
N VAL A 114 6.35 -5.03 5.33
CA VAL A 114 7.34 -5.23 6.39
C VAL A 114 8.71 -5.04 5.74
N VAL A 115 9.44 -4.03 6.21
CA VAL A 115 10.71 -3.59 5.61
C VAL A 115 11.83 -3.80 6.60
N GLU A 116 12.76 -4.69 6.27
CA GLU A 116 13.98 -4.92 7.05
C GLU A 116 15.03 -3.90 6.64
N PHE A 117 15.66 -3.24 7.62
CA PHE A 117 16.63 -2.18 7.37
C PHE A 117 17.87 -2.26 8.28
N ASP A 118 18.95 -1.64 7.80
CA ASP A 118 20.11 -1.23 8.58
C ASP A 118 20.13 0.31 8.66
N ALA A 119 20.44 0.89 9.83
CA ALA A 119 20.68 2.33 10.00
C ALA A 119 21.70 2.55 11.13
N GLN A 120 22.29 3.74 11.23
CA GLN A 120 23.23 4.06 12.33
C GLN A 120 22.55 4.86 13.44
N ASN A 121 22.90 4.57 14.68
CA ASN A 121 22.53 5.42 15.82
C ASN A 121 23.42 6.67 15.92
N LEU A 122 23.17 7.53 16.92
CA LEU A 122 23.95 8.75 17.20
C LEU A 122 25.45 8.50 17.39
N HIS A 123 25.86 7.27 17.70
CA HIS A 123 27.26 6.89 17.94
C HIS A 123 27.87 6.13 16.75
N GLY A 124 27.19 6.05 15.61
CA GLY A 124 27.67 5.37 14.41
C GLY A 124 27.55 3.84 14.44
N ALA A 125 26.95 3.26 15.49
CA ALA A 125 26.72 1.82 15.55
C ALA A 125 25.55 1.43 14.64
N VAL A 126 25.73 0.38 13.85
CA VAL A 126 24.69 -0.15 12.97
C VAL A 126 23.61 -0.87 13.79
N ILE A 127 22.41 -0.34 13.74
CA ILE A 127 21.17 -0.95 14.23
C ILE A 127 20.51 -1.68 13.05
N ARG A 128 20.02 -2.87 13.34
CA ARG A 128 19.15 -3.63 12.44
C ARG A 128 17.76 -3.67 13.01
N GLY A 129 16.77 -3.45 12.17
CA GLY A 129 15.38 -3.48 12.59
C GLY A 129 14.45 -3.69 11.42
N ASP A 130 13.18 -3.63 11.75
CA ASP A 130 12.07 -3.69 10.83
C ASP A 130 11.11 -2.54 11.13
N PHE A 131 10.44 -2.05 10.09
CA PHE A 131 9.29 -1.17 10.24
C PHE A 131 8.14 -1.71 9.40
N THR A 132 6.91 -1.47 9.84
CA THR A 132 5.71 -1.79 9.07
C THR A 132 5.15 -0.55 8.40
N CYS A 133 4.57 -0.69 7.21
CA CYS A 133 3.80 0.35 6.58
C CYS A 133 2.46 -0.19 6.09
N ASP A 134 1.38 0.33 6.66
CA ASP A 134 0.03 -0.17 6.47
C ASP A 134 -0.78 0.73 5.54
N SER A 135 -1.59 0.14 4.67
CA SER A 135 -2.59 0.86 3.89
C SER A 135 -3.80 -0.03 3.62
N VAL A 136 -4.99 0.52 3.84
CA VAL A 136 -6.23 -0.21 3.60
C VAL A 136 -6.87 0.23 2.29
N THR A 137 -7.29 -0.72 1.46
CA THR A 137 -7.99 -0.44 0.20
C THR A 137 -9.32 -1.17 0.13
N ALA A 138 -10.36 -0.47 -0.36
CA ALA A 138 -11.67 -1.07 -0.63
C ALA A 138 -11.73 -1.83 -1.96
N THR A 139 -10.74 -1.61 -2.85
CA THR A 139 -10.69 -2.16 -4.21
C THR A 139 -10.03 -3.52 -4.29
N GLY A 140 -9.42 -4.00 -3.19
CA GLY A 140 -8.71 -5.27 -3.15
C GLY A 140 -7.36 -5.29 -3.88
N TYR A 141 -6.85 -4.13 -4.28
CA TYR A 141 -5.50 -3.98 -4.86
C TYR A 141 -4.63 -3.11 -3.97
N PRO A 142 -3.31 -3.31 -3.92
CA PRO A 142 -2.43 -2.42 -3.18
C PRO A 142 -2.48 -1.01 -3.78
N PRO A 143 -2.34 0.04 -2.96
CA PRO A 143 -2.32 1.40 -3.46
C PRO A 143 -1.11 1.59 -4.39
N ARG A 144 -1.31 2.31 -5.51
CA ARG A 144 -0.21 2.64 -6.42
C ARG A 144 0.78 3.63 -5.81
N ARG A 145 0.28 4.51 -4.95
CA ARG A 145 1.00 5.58 -4.28
C ARG A 145 0.15 6.00 -3.10
N ILE A 146 0.84 6.43 -2.04
CA ILE A 146 0.24 7.17 -0.93
C ILE A 146 1.02 8.46 -0.75
N ASP A 147 0.41 9.46 -0.15
CA ASP A 147 1.17 10.61 0.33
C ASP A 147 2.03 10.19 1.53
N PRO A 148 3.30 10.60 1.65
CA PRO A 148 4.11 10.30 2.83
C PRO A 148 3.46 10.77 4.14
N SER A 149 2.66 11.85 4.12
CA SER A 149 1.95 12.33 5.30
C SER A 149 0.82 11.40 5.77
N ASP A 150 0.22 10.66 4.84
CA ASP A 150 -0.84 9.66 5.10
C ASP A 150 -0.26 8.26 5.35
N ALA A 151 1.05 8.08 5.19
CA ALA A 151 1.71 6.81 5.39
C ALA A 151 1.73 6.41 6.86
N LYS A 152 1.04 5.31 7.18
CA LYS A 152 1.05 4.73 8.52
C LYS A 152 2.26 3.83 8.68
N VAL A 153 3.33 4.38 9.23
CA VAL A 153 4.52 3.62 9.59
C VAL A 153 4.42 3.22 11.06
N ASP A 154 4.62 1.92 11.36
CA ASP A 154 4.43 1.32 12.69
C ASP A 154 3.06 1.68 13.31
N GLY A 155 2.01 1.71 12.47
CA GLY A 155 0.64 2.02 12.87
C GLY A 155 0.31 3.50 13.06
N LEU A 156 1.27 4.41 12.89
CA LEU A 156 1.09 5.86 13.10
C LEU A 156 1.32 6.65 11.82
N ASP A 157 0.41 7.56 11.50
CA ASP A 157 0.68 8.60 10.51
C ASP A 157 1.67 9.66 11.05
N ASN A 158 2.17 10.55 10.19
CA ASN A 158 3.16 11.55 10.62
C ASN A 158 2.61 12.52 11.67
N HIS A 159 1.32 12.84 11.64
CA HIS A 159 0.72 13.72 12.63
C HIS A 159 0.59 13.01 13.98
N GLU A 160 0.07 11.78 14.00
CA GLU A 160 -0.06 10.94 15.19
C GLU A 160 1.30 10.71 15.86
N TRP A 161 2.34 10.41 15.05
CA TRP A 161 3.71 10.25 15.53
C TRP A 161 4.25 11.55 16.15
N LEU A 162 4.12 12.69 15.48
CA LEU A 162 4.56 13.99 16.00
C LEU A 162 3.85 14.35 17.31
N MET A 163 2.54 14.09 17.41
CA MET A 163 1.77 14.32 18.63
C MET A 163 2.24 13.41 19.77
N GLN A 164 2.57 12.15 19.47
CA GLN A 164 3.13 11.22 20.46
C GLN A 164 4.52 11.68 20.95
N GLU A 165 5.40 12.11 20.04
CA GLU A 165 6.72 12.64 20.41
C GLU A 165 6.63 13.94 21.20
N ALA A 166 5.73 14.85 20.82
CA ALA A 166 5.47 16.07 21.58
C ALA A 166 4.99 15.78 23.01
N ARG A 167 4.12 14.78 23.20
CA ARG A 167 3.72 14.30 24.54
C ARG A 167 4.90 13.70 25.31
N ARG A 168 5.72 12.85 24.68
CA ARG A 168 6.93 12.26 25.30
C ARG A 168 7.93 13.34 25.73
N ALA A 169 8.03 14.42 24.97
CA ALA A 169 8.86 15.57 25.29
C ALA A 169 8.24 16.53 26.33
N GLY A 170 7.00 16.28 26.79
CA GLY A 170 6.29 17.13 27.76
C GLY A 170 5.78 18.46 27.19
N LEU A 171 5.66 18.57 25.86
CA LEU A 171 5.17 19.78 25.19
C LEU A 171 3.64 19.87 25.13
N LEU A 172 2.95 18.75 25.35
CA LEU A 172 1.50 18.65 25.40
C LEU A 172 1.10 18.01 26.74
N VAL A 173 0.14 18.62 27.42
CA VAL A 173 -0.48 18.07 28.63
C VAL A 173 -1.84 17.50 28.23
N ASP A 174 -2.17 16.32 28.75
CA ASP A 174 -3.44 15.63 28.50
C ASP A 174 -4.68 16.46 28.91
#